data_AF-A0A4Q3T802-F1
#
_entry.id   AF-A0A4Q3T802-F1
#
_cell.length_a   1.000
_cell.length_b   1.000
_cell.length_c   1.000
_cell.angle_alpha   90.00
_cell.angle_beta   90.00
_cell.angle_gamma   90.00
#
_symmetry.space_group_name_H-M   'P 1'
#
loop_
_entity.id
_entity.type
_entity.pdbx_description
1 polymer ?
#
loop_
_entity_poly.entity_id
_entity_poly.type
_entity_poly.pdbx_seq_one_letter_code
_entity_poly.pdbx_strand_id
1 'polypeptide(L)'
;QIVATSRLPNDAGHVMLMDAPLVFVGYGIHAPERDWDDFKGMDLKGKVLVVLVNDADFEDPSLNTFGGRAMTYYGRWTYKYEEAARQGAAGMLIVHEDAPASYGWNTVRNSWTGPQFDIVRADPARERVPMEGWITRDTAVALFQHAGLDFEALKRQARGRDFRPTPLTGASLDAMFDLSTTRIEAHNVVARLEGATHPDETVLFTAHWDHLGVGEPDANGDAIFNGAVDNASGTAGLLEMARVFGAAPRTQRSIVMISFTGEESGLLGSTYYAANPLYPLATTVAGFNMDSANVYGRTTGISIVGWGQSDLDERVAAAAQAQGRTIEADSNPGAGYYFRSDHFPLAKLGVPMAYAENG
;
A
#
# COMPACT_ATOMS: atom_id res chain seq x y z
N GLN A 1 -16.82 -6.37 -15.27
CA GLN A 1 -17.35 -6.27 -13.90
C GLN A 1 -16.76 -5.03 -13.25
N ILE A 2 -17.50 -4.43 -12.31
CA ILE A 2 -17.03 -3.34 -11.45
C ILE A 2 -17.23 -3.79 -10.00
N VAL A 3 -16.28 -3.49 -9.13
CA VAL A 3 -16.48 -3.50 -7.68
C VAL A 3 -16.25 -2.08 -7.16
N ALA A 4 -17.09 -1.65 -6.23
CA ALA A 4 -17.02 -0.31 -5.68
C ALA A 4 -17.34 -0.36 -4.19
N THR A 5 -16.71 0.55 -3.45
CA THR A 5 -16.89 0.72 -2.01
C THR A 5 -16.60 2.17 -1.62
N SER A 6 -16.70 2.48 -0.34
CA SER A 6 -16.24 3.74 0.21
C SER A 6 -15.60 3.54 1.57
N ARG A 7 -14.44 4.19 1.75
CA ARG A 7 -13.80 4.37 3.05
C ARG A 7 -14.00 5.79 3.58
N LEU A 8 -14.70 6.65 2.85
CA LEU A 8 -15.05 7.99 3.29
C LEU A 8 -16.28 7.88 4.21
N PRO A 9 -16.17 8.22 5.51
CA PRO A 9 -17.33 8.28 6.39
C PRO A 9 -18.36 9.27 5.81
N ASN A 10 -19.63 8.89 5.78
CA ASN A 10 -20.67 9.70 5.19
C ASN A 10 -21.93 9.69 6.07
N ASP A 11 -22.28 10.86 6.61
CA ASP A 11 -23.46 11.07 7.46
C ASP A 11 -24.78 10.79 6.73
N ALA A 12 -24.80 10.88 5.39
CA ALA A 12 -25.98 10.55 4.59
C ALA A 12 -26.28 9.04 4.57
N GLY A 13 -25.33 8.19 4.97
CA GLY A 13 -25.50 6.73 5.01
C GLY A 13 -25.60 6.06 3.65
N HIS A 14 -25.25 6.73 2.55
CA HIS A 14 -25.23 6.17 1.20
C HIS A 14 -24.30 6.98 0.29
N VAL A 15 -23.71 6.33 -0.70
CA VAL A 15 -23.07 6.99 -1.85
C VAL A 15 -24.07 7.00 -2.99
N MET A 16 -24.25 8.17 -3.62
CA MET A 16 -25.06 8.31 -4.82
C MET A 16 -24.35 9.21 -5.82
N LEU A 17 -23.94 8.62 -6.93
CA LEU A 17 -23.45 9.29 -8.13
C LEU A 17 -24.47 9.02 -9.23
N MET A 18 -25.00 10.07 -9.83
CA MET A 18 -25.96 10.00 -10.95
C MET A 18 -25.37 10.75 -12.13
N ASP A 19 -25.40 10.12 -13.30
CA ASP A 19 -24.87 10.65 -14.55
C ASP A 19 -23.45 11.21 -14.42
N ALA A 20 -22.62 10.58 -13.57
CA ALA A 20 -21.30 11.11 -13.25
C ALA A 20 -20.39 11.02 -14.48
N PRO A 21 -19.79 12.16 -14.93
CA PRO A 21 -18.91 12.14 -16.09
C PRO A 21 -17.67 11.29 -15.83
N LEU A 22 -17.25 10.53 -16.84
CA LEU A 22 -16.05 9.70 -16.79
C LEU A 22 -14.89 10.37 -17.52
N VAL A 23 -13.69 10.30 -16.93
CA VAL A 23 -12.46 10.82 -17.54
C VAL A 23 -11.36 9.78 -17.42
N PHE A 24 -10.74 9.40 -18.54
CA PHE A 24 -9.52 8.61 -18.52
C PHE A 24 -8.32 9.49 -18.23
N VAL A 25 -7.58 9.18 -17.15
CA VAL A 25 -6.46 9.99 -16.65
C VAL A 25 -5.15 9.20 -16.68
N GLY A 26 -4.95 8.33 -17.67
CA GLY A 26 -3.70 7.59 -17.82
C GLY A 26 -3.42 6.72 -16.59
N TYR A 27 -2.27 6.93 -15.95
CA TYR A 27 -1.91 6.22 -14.71
C TYR A 27 -2.38 6.96 -13.44
N GLY A 28 -2.97 8.16 -13.56
CA GLY A 28 -3.46 8.95 -12.44
C GLY A 28 -2.34 9.50 -11.55
N ILE A 29 -1.21 9.87 -12.15
CA ILE A 29 0.01 10.26 -11.43
C ILE A 29 0.22 11.78 -11.47
N HIS A 30 0.47 12.36 -10.30
CA HIS A 30 1.02 13.70 -10.12
C HIS A 30 2.37 13.59 -9.40
N ALA A 31 3.46 13.75 -10.16
CA ALA A 31 4.83 13.63 -9.67
C ALA A 31 5.69 14.80 -10.23
N PRO A 32 5.54 16.03 -9.69
CA PRO A 32 6.29 17.20 -10.15
C PRO A 32 7.81 17.01 -10.13
N GLU A 33 8.34 16.28 -9.16
CA GLU A 33 9.78 15.96 -9.04
C GLU A 33 10.30 15.05 -10.15
N ARG A 34 9.39 14.46 -10.94
CA ARG A 34 9.68 13.66 -12.13
C ARG A 34 9.20 14.33 -13.41
N ASP A 35 8.77 15.59 -13.34
CA ASP A 35 8.16 16.35 -14.44
C ASP A 35 6.95 15.59 -15.07
N TRP A 36 6.14 14.94 -14.24
CA TRP A 36 4.98 14.14 -14.66
C TRP A 36 3.67 14.61 -14.02
N ASP A 37 2.63 14.72 -14.83
CA ASP A 37 1.29 15.12 -14.40
C ASP A 37 0.25 14.57 -15.38
N ASP A 38 -0.53 13.56 -14.99
CA ASP A 38 -1.58 13.00 -15.85
C ASP A 38 -2.86 13.86 -15.83
N PHE A 39 -3.00 14.77 -14.86
CA PHE A 39 -4.20 15.57 -14.65
C PHE A 39 -4.21 16.85 -15.48
N LYS A 40 -3.03 17.41 -15.73
CA LYS A 40 -2.81 18.53 -16.67
C LYS A 40 -3.71 19.74 -16.39
N GLY A 41 -4.06 19.96 -15.12
CA GLY A 41 -4.95 21.03 -14.67
C GLY A 41 -6.42 20.91 -15.11
N MET A 42 -6.85 19.73 -15.60
CA MET A 42 -8.27 19.50 -15.90
C MET A 42 -9.09 19.60 -14.61
N ASP A 43 -10.23 20.31 -14.65
CA ASP A 43 -11.19 20.28 -13.56
C ASP A 43 -11.79 18.87 -13.45
N LEU A 44 -11.57 18.19 -12.33
CA LEU A 44 -12.03 16.82 -12.08
C LEU A 44 -13.12 16.76 -11.00
N LYS A 45 -13.55 17.92 -10.51
CA LYS A 45 -14.60 18.00 -9.50
C LYS A 45 -15.88 17.34 -9.99
N GLY A 46 -16.43 16.44 -9.18
CA GLY A 46 -17.68 15.74 -9.49
C GLY A 46 -17.56 14.63 -10.55
N LYS A 47 -16.35 14.35 -11.06
CA LYS A 47 -16.12 13.33 -12.11
C LYS A 47 -15.60 12.02 -11.51
N VAL A 48 -15.81 10.92 -12.23
CA VAL A 48 -15.22 9.62 -11.91
C VAL A 48 -14.02 9.38 -12.82
N LEU A 49 -12.86 9.16 -12.21
CA LEU A 49 -11.60 8.95 -12.94
C LEU A 49 -11.49 7.48 -13.31
N VAL A 50 -11.07 7.20 -14.54
CA VAL A 50 -10.65 5.86 -14.97
C VAL A 50 -9.14 5.88 -15.14
N VAL A 51 -8.43 5.00 -14.45
CA VAL A 51 -6.96 5.00 -14.45
C VAL A 51 -6.39 3.59 -14.59
N LEU A 52 -5.17 3.50 -15.11
CA LEU A 52 -4.42 2.26 -15.20
C LEU A 52 -3.79 1.91 -13.84
N VAL A 53 -3.73 0.62 -13.52
CA VAL A 53 -2.92 0.09 -12.42
C VAL A 53 -1.42 0.23 -12.74
N ASN A 54 -0.58 0.31 -11.70
CA ASN A 54 0.86 0.50 -11.81
C ASN A 54 1.25 1.87 -12.39
N ASP A 55 2.51 2.06 -12.80
CA ASP A 55 3.02 3.26 -13.46
C ASP A 55 3.49 2.99 -14.90
N ALA A 56 3.85 4.06 -15.62
CA ALA A 56 4.13 4.01 -17.06
C ALA A 56 5.30 3.08 -17.43
N ASP A 57 6.28 2.94 -16.55
CA ASP A 57 7.49 2.16 -16.82
C ASP A 57 7.23 0.64 -16.78
N PHE A 58 6.16 0.17 -16.14
CA PHE A 58 5.90 -1.27 -16.00
C PHE A 58 5.83 -1.99 -17.35
N GLU A 59 5.12 -1.40 -18.31
CA GLU A 59 4.95 -1.94 -19.66
C GLU A 59 6.04 -1.51 -20.64
N ASP A 60 6.74 -0.40 -20.35
CA ASP A 60 7.90 0.06 -21.11
C ASP A 60 9.02 0.50 -20.17
N PRO A 61 9.86 -0.44 -19.70
CA PRO A 61 10.89 -0.15 -18.72
C PRO A 61 12.00 0.75 -19.26
N SER A 62 12.06 0.96 -20.58
CA SER A 62 13.05 1.84 -21.20
C SER A 62 12.78 3.32 -20.93
N LEU A 63 11.56 3.68 -20.53
CA LEU A 63 11.18 5.04 -20.14
C LEU A 63 11.93 5.53 -18.91
N ASN A 64 12.18 4.62 -17.96
CA ASN A 64 12.94 4.83 -16.72
C ASN A 64 12.57 6.12 -15.97
N THR A 65 11.32 6.58 -16.07
CA THR A 65 10.83 7.77 -15.36
C THR A 65 10.39 7.40 -13.94
N PHE A 66 9.96 6.16 -13.75
CA PHE A 66 9.52 5.57 -12.50
C PHE A 66 10.42 4.43 -12.02
N GLY A 67 11.61 4.25 -12.60
CA GLY A 67 12.58 3.23 -12.15
C GLY A 67 12.37 1.86 -12.78
N GLY A 68 11.79 1.81 -13.99
CA GLY A 68 11.64 0.59 -14.78
C GLY A 68 10.50 -0.30 -14.27
N ARG A 69 10.71 -1.62 -14.23
CA ARG A 69 9.65 -2.56 -13.79
C ARG A 69 9.38 -2.53 -12.30
N ALA A 70 10.21 -1.86 -11.51
CA ALA A 70 9.98 -1.72 -10.07
C ALA A 70 8.82 -0.74 -9.86
N MET A 71 7.75 -1.23 -9.24
CA MET A 71 6.61 -0.37 -8.93
C MET A 71 7.08 0.77 -8.03
N THR A 72 6.58 1.98 -8.27
CA THR A 72 6.72 3.09 -7.33
C THR A 72 5.44 3.30 -6.53
N TYR A 73 5.46 4.17 -5.52
CA TYR A 73 4.24 4.48 -4.78
C TYR A 73 3.13 5.01 -5.71
N TYR A 74 3.51 5.70 -6.79
CA TYR A 74 2.60 6.15 -7.86
C TYR A 74 1.82 5.03 -8.55
N GLY A 75 2.38 3.83 -8.58
CA GLY A 75 1.74 2.64 -9.12
C GLY A 75 0.72 1.99 -8.18
N ARG A 76 0.73 2.33 -6.88
CA ARG A 76 -0.15 1.74 -5.87
C ARG A 76 -1.56 2.32 -5.95
N TRP A 77 -2.55 1.44 -5.80
CA TRP A 77 -3.95 1.83 -5.76
C TRP A 77 -4.28 2.82 -4.62
N THR A 78 -3.59 2.72 -3.47
CA THR A 78 -3.76 3.66 -2.35
C THR A 78 -3.40 5.07 -2.75
N TYR A 79 -2.25 5.26 -3.40
CA TYR A 79 -1.84 6.56 -3.94
C TYR A 79 -2.89 7.10 -4.93
N LYS A 80 -3.39 6.25 -5.85
CA LYS A 80 -4.33 6.69 -6.87
C LYS A 80 -5.63 7.23 -6.26
N TYR A 81 -6.18 6.58 -5.23
CA TYR A 81 -7.35 7.10 -4.51
C TYR A 81 -7.04 8.37 -3.71
N GLU A 82 -5.90 8.44 -3.03
CA GLU A 82 -5.46 9.65 -2.33
C GLU A 82 -5.33 10.84 -3.29
N GLU A 83 -4.70 10.64 -4.44
CA GLU A 83 -4.51 11.69 -5.43
C GLU A 83 -5.83 12.08 -6.07
N ALA A 84 -6.71 11.12 -6.40
CA ALA A 84 -8.06 11.42 -6.88
C ALA A 84 -8.83 12.33 -5.91
N ALA A 85 -8.70 12.09 -4.59
CA ALA A 85 -9.31 12.92 -3.56
C ALA A 85 -8.73 14.34 -3.56
N ARG A 86 -7.40 14.48 -3.67
CA ARG A 86 -6.73 15.79 -3.80
C ARG A 86 -7.18 16.57 -5.04
N GLN A 87 -7.48 15.87 -6.13
CA GLN A 87 -8.02 16.44 -7.37
C GLN A 87 -9.53 16.73 -7.32
N GLY A 88 -10.21 16.39 -6.21
CA GLY A 88 -11.64 16.67 -6.00
C GLY A 88 -12.58 15.70 -6.73
N ALA A 89 -12.08 14.55 -7.17
CA ALA A 89 -12.88 13.54 -7.85
C ALA A 89 -14.07 13.05 -7.01
N ALA A 90 -15.19 12.73 -7.67
CA ALA A 90 -16.32 12.05 -7.04
C ALA A 90 -16.07 10.55 -6.86
N GLY A 91 -15.18 9.98 -7.68
CA GLY A 91 -14.77 8.60 -7.54
C GLY A 91 -13.63 8.22 -8.47
N MET A 92 -13.16 6.99 -8.33
CA MET A 92 -12.13 6.43 -9.21
C MET A 92 -12.38 4.95 -9.46
N LEU A 93 -12.16 4.55 -10.71
CA LEU A 93 -12.15 3.17 -11.20
C LEU A 93 -10.74 2.83 -11.71
N ILE A 94 -10.06 1.91 -11.03
CA ILE A 94 -8.77 1.39 -11.48
C ILE A 94 -9.03 0.22 -12.45
N VAL A 95 -8.50 0.32 -13.67
CA VAL A 95 -8.56 -0.75 -14.67
C VAL A 95 -7.64 -1.87 -14.22
N HIS A 96 -8.22 -3.04 -13.91
CA HIS A 96 -7.47 -4.21 -13.47
C HIS A 96 -6.89 -4.98 -14.67
N GLU A 97 -5.62 -5.35 -14.53
CA GLU A 97 -4.91 -6.32 -15.35
C GLU A 97 -3.99 -7.14 -14.44
N ASP A 98 -3.93 -8.46 -14.64
CA ASP A 98 -3.21 -9.38 -13.73
C ASP A 98 -1.73 -9.03 -13.58
N ALA A 99 -1.04 -8.76 -14.69
CA ALA A 99 0.42 -8.54 -14.64
C ALA A 99 0.80 -7.24 -13.91
N PRO A 100 0.24 -6.05 -14.24
CA PRO A 100 0.59 -4.84 -13.52
C PRO A 100 0.02 -4.78 -12.10
N ALA A 101 -1.07 -5.50 -11.80
CA ALA A 101 -1.61 -5.61 -10.43
C ALA A 101 -0.86 -6.63 -9.58
N SER A 102 -0.14 -7.58 -10.19
CA SER A 102 0.51 -8.74 -9.58
C SER A 102 -0.41 -9.77 -8.91
N TYR A 103 -1.73 -9.70 -9.17
CA TYR A 103 -2.73 -10.65 -8.68
C TYR A 103 -3.98 -10.64 -9.57
N GLY A 104 -4.69 -11.77 -9.58
CA GLY A 104 -5.89 -11.95 -10.37
C GLY A 104 -7.09 -11.15 -9.86
N TRP A 105 -8.12 -11.03 -10.70
CA TRP A 105 -9.35 -10.29 -10.38
C TRP A 105 -10.06 -10.81 -9.12
N ASN A 106 -9.94 -12.10 -8.79
CA ASN A 106 -10.55 -12.67 -7.58
C ASN A 106 -10.03 -12.00 -6.31
N THR A 107 -8.73 -11.63 -6.25
CA THR A 107 -8.16 -10.90 -5.13
C THR A 107 -8.82 -9.53 -4.99
N VAL A 108 -8.93 -8.78 -6.09
CA VAL A 108 -9.62 -7.47 -6.12
C VAL A 108 -11.08 -7.61 -5.70
N ARG A 109 -11.81 -8.58 -6.26
CA ARG A 109 -13.22 -8.78 -5.92
C ARG A 109 -13.39 -9.06 -4.44
N ASN A 110 -12.66 -10.03 -3.90
CA ASN A 110 -12.84 -10.47 -2.53
C ASN A 110 -12.44 -9.38 -1.51
N SER A 111 -11.41 -8.58 -1.80
CA SER A 111 -10.95 -7.51 -0.91
C SER A 111 -11.82 -6.23 -0.97
N TRP A 112 -12.60 -6.01 -2.04
CA TRP A 112 -13.41 -4.79 -2.22
C TRP A 112 -14.93 -4.99 -2.03
N THR A 113 -15.40 -6.23 -1.79
CA THR A 113 -16.83 -6.51 -1.56
C THR A 113 -17.21 -6.66 -0.07
N GLY A 114 -16.24 -6.74 0.84
CA GLY A 114 -16.46 -6.82 2.29
C GLY A 114 -16.43 -5.46 3.00
N PRO A 115 -16.64 -5.45 4.32
CA PRO A 115 -16.40 -4.26 5.15
C PRO A 115 -15.01 -3.70 4.89
N GLN A 116 -14.93 -2.37 4.73
CA GLN A 116 -13.67 -1.67 4.56
C GLN A 116 -13.29 -0.99 5.85
N PHE A 117 -12.00 -1.03 6.17
CA PHE A 117 -11.46 -0.39 7.36
C PHE A 117 -10.57 0.79 6.97
N ASP A 118 -10.61 1.83 7.80
CA ASP A 118 -9.65 2.93 7.74
C ASP A 118 -9.46 3.48 9.16
N ILE A 119 -8.38 4.20 9.36
CA ILE A 119 -8.17 4.96 10.60
C ILE A 119 -9.13 6.14 10.65
N VAL A 120 -9.40 6.66 11.86
CA VAL A 120 -10.08 7.95 11.99
C VAL A 120 -9.12 9.04 11.54
N ARG A 121 -9.35 9.59 10.34
CA ARG A 121 -8.55 10.65 9.74
C ARG A 121 -9.04 12.02 10.21
N ALA A 122 -8.11 12.97 10.30
CA ALA A 122 -8.44 14.37 10.59
C ALA A 122 -9.22 15.03 9.45
N ASP A 123 -8.87 14.71 8.20
CA ASP A 123 -9.53 15.20 6.99
C ASP A 123 -9.65 14.07 5.94
N PRO A 124 -10.61 13.14 6.10
CA PRO A 124 -10.72 11.98 5.23
C PRO A 124 -11.01 12.37 3.77
N ALA A 125 -11.69 13.50 3.52
CA ALA A 125 -12.03 13.96 2.18
C ALA A 125 -10.81 14.37 1.34
N ARG A 126 -9.64 14.60 1.96
CA ARG A 126 -8.38 14.86 1.26
C ARG A 126 -7.62 13.60 0.84
N GLU A 127 -8.02 12.43 1.35
CA GLU A 127 -7.32 11.16 1.15
C GLU A 127 -8.23 10.04 0.61
N ARG A 128 -9.54 10.26 0.61
CA ARG A 128 -10.56 9.31 0.15
C ARG A 128 -11.56 10.02 -0.74
N VAL A 129 -11.82 9.41 -1.89
CA VAL A 129 -12.93 9.79 -2.76
C VAL A 129 -14.25 9.18 -2.24
N PRO A 130 -15.41 9.77 -2.55
CA PRO A 130 -16.70 9.19 -2.19
C PRO A 130 -16.90 7.75 -2.71
N MET A 131 -16.41 7.44 -3.91
CA MET A 131 -16.46 6.08 -4.48
C MET A 131 -15.08 5.59 -4.92
N GLU A 132 -14.60 4.51 -4.32
CA GLU A 132 -13.39 3.80 -4.72
C GLU A 132 -13.78 2.50 -5.42
N GLY A 133 -13.15 2.19 -6.54
CA GLY A 133 -13.50 0.97 -7.25
C GLY A 133 -12.48 0.50 -8.27
N TRP A 134 -12.74 -0.71 -8.73
CA TRP A 134 -11.98 -1.36 -9.79
C TRP A 134 -12.91 -1.80 -10.91
N ILE A 135 -12.40 -1.82 -12.12
CA ILE A 135 -13.10 -2.26 -13.32
C ILE A 135 -12.25 -3.30 -14.05
N THR A 136 -12.84 -4.43 -14.43
CA THR A 136 -12.14 -5.43 -15.26
C THR A 136 -11.79 -4.83 -16.62
N ARG A 137 -10.60 -5.17 -17.15
CA ARG A 137 -10.16 -4.74 -18.48
C ARG A 137 -11.24 -4.84 -19.56
N ASP A 138 -11.93 -5.98 -19.69
CA ASP A 138 -12.92 -6.16 -20.76
C ASP A 138 -14.08 -5.16 -20.69
N THR A 139 -14.51 -4.79 -19.47
CA THR A 139 -15.54 -3.75 -19.27
C THR A 139 -14.97 -2.36 -19.54
N ALA A 140 -13.72 -2.08 -19.18
CA ALA A 140 -13.07 -0.81 -19.54
C ALA A 140 -12.92 -0.67 -21.07
N VAL A 141 -12.52 -1.73 -21.78
CA VAL A 141 -12.43 -1.73 -23.24
C VAL A 141 -13.78 -1.46 -23.88
N ALA A 142 -14.85 -2.14 -23.42
CA ALA A 142 -16.20 -1.91 -23.93
C ALA A 142 -16.69 -0.47 -23.65
N LEU A 143 -16.38 0.07 -22.46
CA LEU A 143 -16.69 1.45 -22.08
C LEU A 143 -16.02 2.46 -23.02
N PHE A 144 -14.73 2.26 -23.33
CA PHE A 144 -13.98 3.15 -24.22
C PHE A 144 -14.51 3.07 -25.65
N GLN A 145 -14.82 1.86 -26.14
CA GLN A 145 -15.43 1.66 -27.44
C GLN A 145 -16.78 2.38 -27.56
N HIS A 146 -17.60 2.35 -26.49
CA HIS A 146 -18.87 3.07 -26.46
C HIS A 146 -18.69 4.59 -26.55
N ALA A 147 -17.63 5.12 -25.94
CA ALA A 147 -17.23 6.52 -26.05
C ALA A 147 -16.53 6.87 -27.38
N GLY A 148 -16.41 5.92 -28.32
CA GLY A 148 -15.74 6.11 -29.60
C GLY A 148 -14.21 6.16 -29.51
N LEU A 149 -13.62 5.60 -28.45
CA LEU A 149 -12.20 5.64 -28.16
C LEU A 149 -11.57 4.23 -28.24
N ASP A 150 -10.29 4.18 -28.58
CA ASP A 150 -9.47 2.96 -28.54
C ASP A 150 -8.68 2.91 -27.23
N PHE A 151 -9.06 1.98 -26.34
CA PHE A 151 -8.40 1.74 -25.06
C PHE A 151 -6.92 1.43 -25.23
N GLU A 152 -6.53 0.60 -26.20
CA GLU A 152 -5.13 0.21 -26.41
C GLU A 152 -4.28 1.36 -26.93
N ALA A 153 -4.84 2.18 -27.80
CA ALA A 153 -4.17 3.40 -28.26
C ALA A 153 -3.96 4.39 -27.11
N LEU A 154 -4.99 4.64 -26.30
CA LEU A 154 -4.90 5.55 -25.16
C LEU A 154 -3.97 5.03 -24.06
N LYS A 155 -3.99 3.73 -23.77
CA LYS A 155 -3.05 3.08 -22.83
C LYS A 155 -1.60 3.28 -23.26
N ARG A 156 -1.29 3.10 -24.55
CA ARG A 156 0.06 3.37 -25.09
C ARG A 156 0.42 4.85 -25.01
N GLN A 157 -0.52 5.76 -25.31
CA GLN A 157 -0.28 7.20 -25.22
C GLN A 157 -0.04 7.66 -23.77
N ALA A 158 -0.73 7.07 -22.80
CA ALA A 158 -0.59 7.37 -21.37
C ALA A 158 0.82 7.11 -20.81
N ARG A 159 1.71 6.45 -21.57
CA ARG A 159 3.13 6.27 -21.23
C ARG A 159 3.99 7.49 -21.58
N GLY A 160 3.44 8.46 -22.32
CA GLY A 160 4.12 9.69 -22.68
C GLY A 160 3.73 10.87 -21.79
N ARG A 161 4.70 11.72 -21.45
CA ARG A 161 4.49 12.96 -20.67
C ARG A 161 3.48 13.93 -21.30
N ASP A 162 3.33 13.86 -22.62
CA ASP A 162 2.41 14.70 -23.40
C ASP A 162 0.96 14.18 -23.40
N PHE A 163 0.69 13.03 -22.78
CA PHE A 163 -0.65 12.52 -22.58
C PHE A 163 -1.53 13.60 -21.91
N ARG A 164 -2.79 13.66 -22.36
CA ARG A 164 -3.81 14.55 -21.81
C ARG A 164 -4.99 13.70 -21.33
N PRO A 165 -5.56 14.01 -20.15
CA PRO A 165 -6.74 13.30 -19.69
C PRO A 165 -7.87 13.46 -20.70
N THR A 166 -8.54 12.35 -20.98
CA THR A 166 -9.50 12.23 -22.07
C THR A 166 -10.89 11.96 -21.51
N PRO A 167 -11.86 12.87 -21.69
CA PRO A 167 -13.24 12.62 -21.33
C PRO A 167 -13.80 11.43 -22.12
N LEU A 168 -14.50 10.51 -21.46
CA LEU A 168 -15.20 9.41 -22.12
C LEU A 168 -16.59 9.90 -22.56
N THR A 169 -16.62 10.79 -23.57
CA THR A 169 -17.87 11.43 -24.03
C THR A 169 -18.91 10.41 -24.46
N GLY A 170 -20.15 10.58 -24.02
CA GLY A 170 -21.24 9.62 -24.29
C GLY A 170 -21.30 8.46 -23.30
N ALA A 171 -20.42 8.42 -22.30
CA ALA A 171 -20.52 7.50 -21.17
C ALA A 171 -20.57 8.26 -19.84
N SER A 172 -21.39 7.76 -18.93
CA SER A 172 -21.51 8.22 -17.54
C SER A 172 -21.56 7.02 -16.60
N LEU A 173 -21.40 7.26 -15.30
CA LEU A 173 -21.58 6.26 -14.26
C LEU A 173 -22.73 6.65 -13.33
N ASP A 174 -23.66 5.70 -13.15
CA ASP A 174 -24.56 5.68 -12.02
C ASP A 174 -24.01 4.68 -10.99
N ALA A 175 -23.86 5.13 -9.74
CA ALA A 175 -23.45 4.29 -8.63
C ALA A 175 -24.25 4.67 -7.39
N MET A 176 -24.99 3.71 -6.84
CA MET A 176 -25.77 3.89 -5.62
C MET A 176 -25.59 2.68 -4.71
N PHE A 177 -25.14 2.93 -3.48
CA PHE A 177 -25.03 1.91 -2.45
C PHE A 177 -25.12 2.53 -1.06
N ASP A 178 -25.75 1.80 -0.14
CA ASP A 178 -25.86 2.20 1.26
C ASP A 178 -24.53 1.99 1.99
N LEU A 179 -24.28 2.86 2.96
CA LEU A 179 -23.11 2.83 3.83
C LEU A 179 -23.55 2.74 5.29
N SER A 180 -23.00 1.76 5.99
CA SER A 180 -23.04 1.70 7.45
C SER A 180 -21.62 1.89 7.97
N THR A 181 -21.39 2.98 8.70
CA THR A 181 -20.10 3.25 9.33
C THR A 181 -20.20 2.97 10.82
N THR A 182 -19.29 2.14 11.32
CA THR A 182 -19.14 1.89 12.76
C THR A 182 -17.70 2.15 13.16
N ARG A 183 -17.51 2.54 14.43
CA ARG A 183 -16.17 2.71 14.99
C ARG A 183 -15.83 1.48 15.80
N ILE A 184 -14.71 0.87 15.45
CA ILE A 184 -14.10 -0.22 16.21
C ILE A 184 -12.83 0.29 16.90
N GLU A 185 -12.49 -0.32 18.02
CA GLU A 185 -11.26 -0.04 18.74
C GLU A 185 -10.30 -1.23 18.57
N ALA A 186 -9.07 -0.92 18.17
CA ALA A 186 -7.98 -1.87 18.02
C ALA A 186 -6.71 -1.25 18.59
N HIS A 187 -5.75 -2.08 18.98
CA HIS A 187 -4.57 -1.62 19.72
C HIS A 187 -3.27 -2.03 19.03
N ASN A 188 -2.40 -1.05 18.80
CA ASN A 188 -0.97 -1.31 18.70
C ASN A 188 -0.43 -1.60 20.11
N VAL A 189 0.45 -2.58 20.24
CA VAL A 189 1.14 -2.88 21.50
C VAL A 189 2.56 -2.33 21.41
N VAL A 190 2.94 -1.43 22.32
CA VAL A 190 4.24 -0.77 22.30
C VAL A 190 5.00 -1.03 23.59
N ALA A 191 6.25 -1.46 23.47
CA ALA A 191 7.18 -1.60 24.58
C ALA A 191 8.43 -0.75 24.33
N ARG A 192 8.96 -0.08 25.37
CA ARG A 192 10.21 0.68 25.30
C ARG A 192 11.21 0.13 26.31
N LEU A 193 12.40 -0.17 25.82
CA LEU A 193 13.59 -0.40 26.63
C LEU A 193 14.47 0.84 26.54
N GLU A 194 14.50 1.62 27.62
CA GLU A 194 15.30 2.85 27.68
C GLU A 194 16.80 2.60 27.47
N GLY A 195 17.41 3.45 26.64
CA GLY A 195 18.84 3.46 26.35
C GLY A 195 19.67 4.15 27.43
N ALA A 196 20.97 3.82 27.48
CA ALA A 196 21.88 4.28 28.53
C ALA A 196 22.44 5.69 28.32
N THR A 197 22.72 6.09 27.07
CA THR A 197 23.44 7.35 26.78
C THR A 197 22.69 8.29 25.83
N HIS A 198 21.77 7.76 25.02
CA HIS A 198 20.90 8.49 24.10
C HIS A 198 19.44 8.02 24.27
N PRO A 199 18.83 8.19 25.46
CA PRO A 199 17.49 7.67 25.74
C PRO A 199 16.39 8.26 24.85
N ASP A 200 16.61 9.46 24.29
CA ASP A 200 15.64 10.16 23.43
C ASP A 200 15.73 9.78 21.94
N GLU A 201 16.76 9.02 21.56
CA GLU A 201 16.88 8.41 20.23
C GLU A 201 16.33 6.98 20.26
N THR A 202 15.51 6.62 19.27
CA THR A 202 14.84 5.32 19.21
C THR A 202 15.26 4.49 18.01
N VAL A 203 15.40 3.18 18.23
CA VAL A 203 15.47 2.15 17.19
C VAL A 203 14.22 1.31 17.28
N LEU A 204 13.47 1.21 16.18
CA LEU A 204 12.22 0.45 16.12
C LEU A 204 12.47 -1.01 15.70
N PHE A 205 11.75 -1.92 16.34
CA PHE A 205 11.50 -3.26 15.82
C PHE A 205 10.00 -3.45 15.72
N THR A 206 9.51 -3.84 14.54
CA THR A 206 8.07 -3.87 14.27
C THR A 206 7.64 -5.18 13.67
N ALA A 207 6.41 -5.59 13.98
CA ALA A 207 5.68 -6.70 13.36
C ALA A 207 4.19 -6.39 13.50
N HIS A 208 3.31 -6.95 12.66
CA HIS A 208 1.87 -6.92 12.95
C HIS A 208 1.44 -8.16 13.72
N TRP A 209 0.38 -8.04 14.52
CA TRP A 209 -0.21 -9.17 15.28
C TRP A 209 -1.58 -9.62 14.76
N ASP A 210 -2.25 -8.83 13.93
CA ASP A 210 -3.52 -9.24 13.30
C ASP A 210 -3.31 -10.14 12.08
N HIS A 211 -4.32 -10.96 11.79
CA HIS A 211 -4.42 -11.72 10.56
C HIS A 211 -5.89 -11.74 10.07
N LEU A 212 -6.15 -12.34 8.91
CA LEU A 212 -7.46 -12.38 8.26
C LEU A 212 -8.58 -13.01 9.09
N GLY A 213 -8.26 -13.87 10.07
CA GLY A 213 -9.23 -14.47 10.99
C GLY A 213 -10.05 -15.58 10.34
N VAL A 214 -11.36 -15.38 10.17
CA VAL A 214 -12.28 -16.40 9.65
C VAL A 214 -12.93 -15.91 8.35
N GLY A 215 -12.91 -16.72 7.31
CA GLY A 215 -13.59 -16.44 6.04
C GLY A 215 -14.45 -17.60 5.57
N GLU A 216 -14.63 -17.70 4.25
CA GLU A 216 -15.38 -18.81 3.65
C GLU A 216 -14.62 -20.13 3.82
N PRO A 217 -15.31 -21.25 4.14
CA PRO A 217 -14.66 -22.54 4.27
C PRO A 217 -13.96 -22.99 2.97
N ASP A 218 -12.79 -23.59 3.12
CA ASP A 218 -12.07 -24.24 2.04
C ASP A 218 -12.76 -25.54 1.59
N ALA A 219 -12.15 -26.26 0.64
CA ALA A 219 -12.68 -27.52 0.13
C ALA A 219 -12.83 -28.62 1.21
N ASN A 220 -12.14 -28.50 2.35
CA ASN A 220 -12.17 -29.42 3.48
C ASN A 220 -13.08 -28.93 4.62
N GLY A 221 -13.66 -27.73 4.48
CA GLY A 221 -14.51 -27.10 5.50
C GLY A 221 -13.75 -26.27 6.53
N ASP A 222 -12.43 -26.04 6.37
CA ASP A 222 -11.67 -25.14 7.25
C ASP A 222 -11.89 -23.69 6.81
N ALA A 223 -12.30 -22.85 7.75
CA ALA A 223 -12.60 -21.43 7.52
C ALA A 223 -11.58 -20.50 8.20
N ILE A 224 -10.58 -21.05 8.89
CA ILE A 224 -9.65 -20.29 9.72
C ILE A 224 -8.37 -20.00 8.93
N PHE A 225 -8.10 -18.72 8.74
CA PHE A 225 -6.78 -18.23 8.36
C PHE A 225 -5.94 -18.14 9.63
N ASN A 226 -5.03 -19.10 9.81
CA ASN A 226 -4.31 -19.29 11.08
C ASN A 226 -3.15 -18.31 11.30
N GLY A 227 -2.64 -17.69 10.24
CA GLY A 227 -1.60 -16.66 10.35
C GLY A 227 -0.23 -17.15 10.80
N ALA A 228 0.13 -18.41 10.55
CA ALA A 228 1.35 -19.00 11.14
C ALA A 228 2.66 -18.39 10.61
N VAL A 229 2.69 -18.01 9.33
CA VAL A 229 3.86 -17.38 8.67
C VAL A 229 3.66 -15.87 8.71
N ASP A 230 2.86 -15.38 7.77
CA ASP A 230 2.20 -14.09 7.82
C ASP A 230 1.02 -14.28 8.78
N ASN A 231 1.11 -13.88 10.06
CA ASN A 231 2.03 -12.91 10.65
C ASN A 231 2.71 -13.36 11.97
N ALA A 232 2.26 -14.49 12.53
CA ALA A 232 2.64 -14.92 13.87
C ALA A 232 4.15 -15.17 14.01
N SER A 233 4.82 -15.52 12.91
CA SER A 233 6.27 -15.75 12.91
C SER A 233 7.07 -14.46 13.15
N GLY A 234 6.67 -13.32 12.56
CA GLY A 234 7.25 -12.00 12.85
C GLY A 234 6.99 -11.57 14.28
N THR A 235 5.76 -11.75 14.77
CA THR A 235 5.41 -11.49 16.18
C THR A 235 6.24 -12.35 17.15
N ALA A 236 6.46 -13.63 16.85
CA ALA A 236 7.32 -14.50 17.66
C ALA A 236 8.77 -14.00 17.69
N GLY A 237 9.29 -13.55 16.54
CA GLY A 237 10.61 -12.91 16.46
C GLY A 237 10.70 -11.63 17.29
N LEU A 238 9.67 -10.79 17.26
CA LEU A 238 9.60 -9.55 18.05
C LEU A 238 9.65 -9.84 19.56
N LEU A 239 8.90 -10.85 20.02
CA LEU A 239 8.91 -11.32 21.41
C LEU A 239 10.27 -11.88 21.83
N GLU A 240 10.93 -12.65 20.96
CA GLU A 240 12.26 -13.19 21.25
C GLU A 240 13.32 -12.07 21.32
N MET A 241 13.26 -11.07 20.43
CA MET A 241 14.11 -9.89 20.55
C MET A 241 13.85 -9.14 21.85
N ALA A 242 12.59 -9.01 22.29
CA ALA A 242 12.26 -8.40 23.58
C ALA A 242 12.92 -9.13 24.74
N ARG A 243 12.89 -10.47 24.73
CA ARG A 243 13.53 -11.31 25.74
C ARG A 243 15.05 -11.13 25.75
N VAL A 244 15.69 -11.12 24.58
CA VAL A 244 17.14 -10.98 24.43
C VAL A 244 17.61 -9.59 24.88
N PHE A 245 16.99 -8.51 24.37
CA PHE A 245 17.35 -7.15 24.75
C PHE A 245 17.04 -6.85 26.22
N GLY A 246 15.95 -7.40 26.76
CA GLY A 246 15.59 -7.25 28.17
C GLY A 246 16.60 -7.88 29.14
N ALA A 247 17.31 -8.94 28.70
CA ALA A 247 18.35 -9.60 29.50
C ALA A 247 19.77 -9.06 29.23
N ALA A 248 19.98 -8.32 28.14
CA ALA A 248 21.27 -7.77 27.76
C ALA A 248 21.59 -6.46 28.50
N PRO A 249 22.87 -6.03 28.53
CA PRO A 249 23.22 -4.67 28.92
C PRO A 249 22.46 -3.64 28.08
N ARG A 250 22.15 -2.49 28.69
CA ARG A 250 21.42 -1.40 28.01
C ARG A 250 22.18 -0.92 26.78
N THR A 251 21.48 -0.84 25.66
CA THR A 251 21.97 -0.21 24.44
C THR A 251 22.17 1.28 24.66
N GLN A 252 22.95 1.93 23.80
CA GLN A 252 23.15 3.38 23.87
C GLN A 252 21.83 4.14 23.66
N ARG A 253 21.07 3.73 22.63
CA ARG A 253 19.77 4.29 22.25
C ARG A 253 18.63 3.46 22.82
N SER A 254 17.45 4.06 22.92
CA SER A 254 16.25 3.33 23.32
C SER A 254 15.81 2.37 22.22
N ILE A 255 15.32 1.21 22.62
CA ILE A 255 14.67 0.26 21.73
C ILE A 255 13.17 0.38 21.93
N VAL A 256 12.43 0.48 20.83
CA VAL A 256 10.97 0.49 20.83
C VAL A 256 10.50 -0.68 19.99
N MET A 257 9.72 -1.57 20.60
CA MET A 257 9.10 -2.70 19.95
C MET A 257 7.63 -2.39 19.75
N ILE A 258 7.15 -2.50 18.51
CA ILE A 258 5.77 -2.21 18.18
C ILE A 258 5.15 -3.41 17.49
N SER A 259 4.07 -3.90 18.06
CA SER A 259 3.19 -4.87 17.43
C SER A 259 1.98 -4.12 16.86
N PHE A 260 1.93 -3.94 15.54
CA PHE A 260 0.87 -3.22 14.85
C PHE A 260 -0.38 -4.06 14.67
N THR A 261 -1.53 -3.39 14.57
CA THR A 261 -2.83 -4.00 14.26
C THR A 261 -3.37 -3.46 12.93
N GLY A 262 -4.22 -4.21 12.24
CA GLY A 262 -4.87 -3.81 11.00
C GLY A 262 -3.92 -3.69 9.81
N GLU A 263 -2.81 -4.44 9.79
CA GLU A 263 -1.89 -4.48 8.64
C GLU A 263 -2.61 -5.03 7.41
N GLU A 264 -3.31 -6.15 7.58
CA GLU A 264 -4.01 -6.90 6.53
C GLU A 264 -5.13 -6.10 5.86
N SER A 265 -5.64 -5.10 6.59
CA SER A 265 -6.66 -4.16 6.13
C SER A 265 -6.08 -2.88 5.53
N GLY A 266 -4.76 -2.84 5.29
CA GLY A 266 -4.06 -1.72 4.65
C GLY A 266 -3.23 -0.87 5.60
N LEU A 267 -2.39 -1.50 6.43
CA LEU A 267 -1.36 -0.84 7.26
C LEU A 267 -1.95 0.13 8.29
N LEU A 268 -3.11 -0.17 8.86
CA LEU A 268 -3.89 0.81 9.64
C LEU A 268 -3.17 1.24 10.93
N GLY A 269 -2.64 0.28 11.68
CA GLY A 269 -1.94 0.53 12.94
C GLY A 269 -0.66 1.33 12.76
N SER A 270 0.16 0.99 11.77
CA SER A 270 1.39 1.73 11.44
C SER A 270 1.09 3.10 10.83
N THR A 271 0.06 3.22 9.99
CA THR A 271 -0.39 4.52 9.47
C THR A 271 -0.86 5.43 10.61
N TYR A 272 -1.63 4.90 11.56
CA TYR A 272 -2.06 5.67 12.73
C TYR A 272 -0.87 6.12 13.59
N TYR A 273 0.09 5.22 13.85
CA TYR A 273 1.29 5.55 14.63
C TYR A 273 2.16 6.58 13.92
N ALA A 274 2.36 6.46 12.60
CA ALA A 274 3.12 7.43 11.82
C ALA A 274 2.50 8.84 11.88
N ALA A 275 1.16 8.93 11.86
CA ALA A 275 0.45 10.19 12.02
C ALA A 275 0.38 10.71 13.47
N ASN A 276 0.44 9.81 14.47
CA ASN A 276 0.29 10.11 15.90
C ASN A 276 1.39 9.40 16.72
N PRO A 277 2.67 9.74 16.51
CA PRO A 277 3.75 8.93 17.05
C PRO A 277 3.92 9.15 18.55
N LEU A 278 4.11 8.05 19.31
CA LEU A 278 4.43 8.12 20.74
C LEU A 278 5.83 8.71 20.98
N TYR A 279 6.75 8.50 20.04
CA TYR A 279 8.12 9.02 20.07
C TYR A 279 8.39 9.82 18.80
N PRO A 280 9.07 10.97 18.86
CA PRO A 280 9.29 11.81 17.68
C PRO A 280 9.93 11.04 16.52
N LEU A 281 9.32 11.10 15.33
CA LEU A 281 9.89 10.46 14.13
C LEU A 281 11.27 11.03 13.80
N ALA A 282 11.49 12.33 14.05
CA ALA A 282 12.75 13.01 13.83
C ALA A 282 13.93 12.47 14.66
N THR A 283 13.67 11.79 15.79
CA THR A 283 14.69 11.13 16.62
C THR A 283 14.59 9.60 16.58
N THR A 284 13.78 9.07 15.67
CA THR A 284 13.76 7.65 15.34
C THR A 284 14.83 7.37 14.29
N VAL A 285 15.98 6.83 14.72
CA VAL A 285 17.19 6.77 13.88
C VAL A 285 17.27 5.55 12.98
N ALA A 286 16.46 4.52 13.25
CA ALA A 286 16.36 3.31 12.45
C ALA A 286 15.08 2.54 12.84
N GLY A 287 14.55 1.75 11.92
CA GLY A 287 13.55 0.74 12.22
C GLY A 287 13.72 -0.51 11.38
N PHE A 288 13.36 -1.65 11.96
CA PHE A 288 13.42 -2.96 11.33
C PHE A 288 12.03 -3.58 11.39
N ASN A 289 11.45 -3.82 10.22
CA ASN A 289 10.15 -4.48 10.11
C ASN A 289 10.33 -5.98 9.88
N MET A 290 9.52 -6.75 10.58
CA MET A 290 9.50 -8.21 10.54
C MET A 290 8.05 -8.68 10.45
N ASP A 291 7.73 -9.23 9.30
CA ASP A 291 6.37 -9.62 8.97
C ASP A 291 6.30 -11.16 8.97
N SER A 292 6.89 -11.75 7.93
CA SER A 292 7.01 -13.18 7.76
C SER A 292 8.46 -13.64 7.93
N ALA A 293 8.67 -14.65 8.77
CA ALA A 293 9.95 -15.34 8.91
C ALA A 293 10.01 -16.59 8.02
N ASN A 294 11.23 -16.99 7.65
CA ASN A 294 11.46 -18.18 6.85
C ASN A 294 11.07 -19.47 7.61
N VAL A 295 10.21 -20.28 6.97
CA VAL A 295 9.75 -21.59 7.48
C VAL A 295 10.21 -22.78 6.62
N TYR A 296 11.00 -22.54 5.57
CA TYR A 296 11.40 -23.54 4.57
C TYR A 296 12.74 -24.23 4.89
N GLY A 297 13.37 -23.87 6.00
CA GLY A 297 14.64 -24.44 6.46
C GLY A 297 15.83 -23.52 6.20
N ARG A 298 17.05 -24.08 6.31
CA ARG A 298 18.29 -23.27 6.20
C ARG A 298 18.46 -22.71 4.78
N THR A 299 18.66 -21.42 4.71
CA THR A 299 18.92 -20.66 3.48
C THR A 299 20.14 -19.76 3.68
N THR A 300 20.83 -19.46 2.57
CA THR A 300 21.97 -18.53 2.55
C THR A 300 21.59 -17.17 2.01
N GLY A 301 20.52 -17.08 1.23
CA GLY A 301 19.95 -15.83 0.75
C GLY A 301 19.28 -15.04 1.85
N ILE A 302 19.23 -13.71 1.69
CA ILE A 302 18.33 -12.81 2.40
C ILE A 302 17.88 -11.75 1.41
N SER A 303 16.58 -11.52 1.29
CA SER A 303 16.04 -10.43 0.50
C SER A 303 15.89 -9.19 1.39
N ILE A 304 16.17 -8.02 0.82
CA ILE A 304 15.79 -6.73 1.43
C ILE A 304 14.77 -6.11 0.50
N VAL A 305 13.53 -6.04 0.99
CA VAL A 305 12.40 -5.51 0.24
C VAL A 305 12.59 -4.01 0.07
N GLY A 306 12.60 -3.56 -1.18
CA GLY A 306 12.83 -2.15 -1.51
C GLY A 306 14.28 -1.68 -1.31
N TRP A 307 15.26 -2.53 -1.63
CA TRP A 307 16.67 -2.13 -1.67
C TRP A 307 16.88 -0.78 -2.39
N GLY A 308 17.66 0.10 -1.78
CA GLY A 308 17.96 1.45 -2.25
C GLY A 308 17.02 2.52 -1.70
N GLN A 309 15.99 2.14 -0.94
CA GLN A 309 15.09 3.10 -0.28
C GLN A 309 15.62 3.56 1.09
N SER A 310 16.59 2.85 1.68
CA SER A 310 17.18 3.21 2.97
C SER A 310 18.70 3.01 2.98
N ASP A 311 19.41 3.86 3.73
CA ASP A 311 20.82 3.67 4.04
C ASP A 311 21.07 2.50 5.02
N LEU A 312 20.02 1.93 5.61
CA LEU A 312 20.10 0.72 6.42
C LEU A 312 20.39 -0.53 5.58
N ASP A 313 20.09 -0.53 4.27
CA ASP A 313 20.23 -1.69 3.40
C ASP A 313 21.68 -2.22 3.39
N GLU A 314 22.66 -1.32 3.25
CA GLU A 314 24.08 -1.67 3.29
C GLU A 314 24.51 -2.22 4.66
N ARG A 315 23.90 -1.74 5.74
CA ARG A 315 24.19 -2.22 7.10
C ARG A 315 23.64 -3.63 7.31
N VAL A 316 22.44 -3.91 6.81
CA VAL A 316 21.85 -5.25 6.82
C VAL A 316 22.68 -6.19 5.95
N ALA A 317 23.14 -5.74 4.78
CA ALA A 317 24.03 -6.51 3.91
C ALA A 317 25.35 -6.88 4.59
N ALA A 318 26.00 -5.93 5.26
CA ALA A 318 27.21 -6.19 6.02
C ALA A 318 26.97 -7.21 7.15
N ALA A 319 25.85 -7.09 7.87
CA ALA A 319 25.47 -8.02 8.93
C ALA A 319 25.17 -9.44 8.39
N ALA A 320 24.53 -9.54 7.22
CA ALA A 320 24.27 -10.80 6.54
C ALA A 320 25.58 -11.47 6.07
N GLN A 321 26.48 -10.70 5.46
CA GLN A 321 27.78 -11.19 5.00
C GLN A 321 28.62 -11.75 6.15
N ALA A 322 28.60 -11.10 7.33
CA ALA A 322 29.27 -11.58 8.53
C ALA A 322 28.74 -12.95 9.02
N GLN A 323 27.51 -13.32 8.63
CA GLN A 323 26.89 -14.61 8.91
C GLN A 323 27.11 -15.63 7.77
N GLY A 324 27.90 -15.29 6.75
CA GLY A 324 28.08 -16.12 5.56
C GLY A 324 26.85 -16.16 4.64
N ARG A 325 25.98 -15.15 4.73
CA ARG A 325 24.76 -15.01 3.92
C ARG A 325 24.96 -14.01 2.78
N THR A 326 24.13 -14.13 1.74
CA THR A 326 24.18 -13.31 0.53
C THR A 326 22.89 -12.51 0.38
N ILE A 327 22.99 -11.25 -0.01
CA ILE A 327 21.82 -10.45 -0.40
C ILE A 327 21.30 -10.96 -1.75
N GLU A 328 19.99 -11.15 -1.83
CA GLU A 328 19.27 -11.48 -3.06
C GLU A 328 18.42 -10.28 -3.49
N ALA A 329 18.34 -10.06 -4.80
CA ALA A 329 17.48 -9.02 -5.36
C ALA A 329 16.02 -9.42 -5.25
N ASP A 330 15.13 -8.42 -5.15
CA ASP A 330 13.68 -8.64 -5.23
C ASP A 330 13.35 -9.38 -6.54
N SER A 331 12.74 -10.56 -6.40
CA SER A 331 12.38 -11.41 -7.53
C SER A 331 11.16 -10.90 -8.31
N ASN A 332 10.37 -9.99 -7.72
CA ASN A 332 9.17 -9.43 -8.32
C ASN A 332 8.95 -7.95 -7.94
N PRO A 333 9.86 -7.04 -8.36
CA PRO A 333 9.81 -5.64 -7.98
C PRO A 333 8.57 -4.90 -8.53
N GLY A 334 7.92 -5.46 -9.56
CA GLY A 334 6.67 -4.94 -10.11
C GLY A 334 5.44 -5.17 -9.23
N ALA A 335 5.52 -6.04 -8.22
CA ALA A 335 4.45 -6.25 -7.25
C ALA A 335 4.41 -5.17 -6.15
N GLY A 336 5.48 -4.36 -6.03
CA GLY A 336 5.56 -3.25 -5.10
C GLY A 336 5.47 -3.66 -3.64
N TYR A 337 6.09 -4.79 -3.25
CA TYR A 337 6.09 -5.31 -1.87
C TYR A 337 6.59 -4.28 -0.84
N TYR A 338 7.49 -3.37 -1.24
CA TYR A 338 7.93 -2.27 -0.38
C TYR A 338 6.77 -1.38 0.12
N PHE A 339 5.66 -1.26 -0.62
CA PHE A 339 4.52 -0.45 -0.22
C PHE A 339 3.41 -1.26 0.46
N ARG A 340 3.73 -2.46 0.96
CA ARG A 340 2.76 -3.47 1.42
C ARG A 340 3.00 -3.97 2.84
N SER A 341 3.83 -3.31 3.64
CA SER A 341 4.03 -3.71 5.04
C SER A 341 4.33 -2.48 5.92
N ASP A 342 4.29 -2.66 7.23
CA ASP A 342 4.21 -1.59 8.24
C ASP A 342 5.42 -0.64 8.30
N HIS A 343 6.53 -0.99 7.66
CA HIS A 343 7.64 -0.05 7.50
C HIS A 343 7.28 1.16 6.63
N PHE A 344 6.41 0.99 5.64
CA PHE A 344 6.18 1.99 4.62
C PHE A 344 5.57 3.30 5.16
N PRO A 345 4.54 3.30 6.03
CA PRO A 345 4.00 4.55 6.57
C PRO A 345 5.04 5.38 7.34
N LEU A 346 6.00 4.73 8.00
CA LEU A 346 7.12 5.38 8.68
C LEU A 346 8.17 5.89 7.70
N ALA A 347 8.55 5.06 6.71
CA ALA A 347 9.49 5.44 5.66
C ALA A 347 8.98 6.61 4.81
N LYS A 348 7.67 6.65 4.51
CA LYS A 348 6.98 7.75 3.81
C LYS A 348 7.15 9.09 4.54
N LEU A 349 7.35 9.08 5.86
CA LEU A 349 7.60 10.26 6.69
C LEU A 349 9.08 10.47 7.03
N GLY A 350 9.99 9.74 6.39
CA GLY A 350 11.44 9.95 6.47
C GLY A 350 12.15 9.17 7.57
N VAL A 351 11.49 8.24 8.27
CA VAL A 351 12.18 7.32 9.19
C VAL A 351 12.98 6.30 8.37
N PRO A 352 14.29 6.11 8.64
CA PRO A 352 15.05 5.05 7.98
C PRO A 352 14.50 3.68 8.40
N MET A 353 13.97 2.91 7.45
CA MET A 353 13.39 1.59 7.71
C MET A 353 14.04 0.53 6.83
N ALA A 354 14.38 -0.62 7.42
CA ALA A 354 14.76 -1.82 6.70
C ALA A 354 13.67 -2.88 6.84
N TYR A 355 13.39 -3.58 5.74
CA TYR A 355 12.49 -4.72 5.72
C TYR A 355 13.22 -5.91 5.08
N ALA A 356 13.72 -6.79 5.95
CA ALA A 356 14.34 -8.02 5.51
C ALA A 356 13.26 -9.11 5.37
N GLU A 357 13.23 -9.79 4.24
CA GLU A 357 12.32 -10.88 3.96
C GLU A 357 13.12 -12.11 3.49
N ASN A 358 12.52 -13.30 3.63
CA ASN A 358 12.99 -14.56 3.05
C ASN A 358 14.48 -14.84 3.23
N GLY A 359 14.79 -15.62 4.27
CA GLY A 359 16.04 -16.35 4.37
C GLY A 359 16.34 -16.92 5.75
#